data_AF-A0A423GIL6-F1
#
_entry.id   AF-A0A423GIL6-F1
#
_cell.length_a   1.000
_cell.length_b   1.000
_cell.length_c   1.000
_cell.angle_alpha   90.00
_cell.angle_beta   90.00
_cell.angle_gamma   90.00
#
_symmetry.space_group_name_H-M   'P 1'
#
loop_
_entity.id
_entity.type
_entity.pdbx_description
1 polymer ?
#
loop_
_entity_poly.entity_id
_entity_poly.type
_entity_poly.pdbx_seq_one_letter_code
_entity_poly.pdbx_strand_id
1 'polypeptide(L)'
;MKNKGGRPKKDLSELRLKNVMVTFSLEEWESLQENMQSTGYDSAAVFLRVSGLRSQVPAKVFVPPINREHQNAMINCVNYLKKIKDTKQLSEGKIYAILDVLNDIAKSLTNTNFQNKNNNEGASE
;
A
#
# COMPACT_ATOMS: atom_id res chain seq x y z
N MET A 1 26.55 -18.88 -14.12
CA MET A 1 26.45 -17.57 -13.43
C MET A 1 25.00 -17.38 -12.99
N LYS A 2 24.72 -17.15 -11.70
CA LYS A 2 23.33 -16.98 -11.20
C LYS A 2 22.88 -15.53 -11.44
N ASN A 3 21.89 -15.34 -12.30
CA ASN A 3 21.21 -14.05 -12.45
C ASN A 3 20.47 -13.73 -11.16
N LYS A 4 21.03 -12.84 -10.34
CA LYS A 4 20.33 -12.22 -9.21
C LYS A 4 19.33 -11.22 -9.81
N GLY A 5 18.13 -11.70 -10.11
CA GLY A 5 16.98 -10.84 -10.42
C GLY A 5 16.55 -10.06 -9.17
N GLY A 6 17.35 -9.08 -8.78
CA GLY A 6 16.96 -8.05 -7.83
C GLY A 6 16.37 -6.88 -8.61
N ARG A 7 15.17 -6.43 -8.23
CA ARG A 7 14.64 -5.14 -8.69
C ARG A 7 15.72 -4.08 -8.38
N PRO A 8 16.21 -3.30 -9.36
CA PRO A 8 17.24 -2.32 -9.09
C PRO A 8 16.70 -1.38 -8.00
N LYS A 9 17.42 -1.29 -6.89
CA LYS A 9 17.25 -0.20 -5.93
C LYS A 9 17.69 1.06 -6.69
N LYS A 10 16.78 1.67 -7.44
CA LYS A 10 17.04 2.95 -8.06
C LYS A 10 17.33 3.91 -6.93
N ASP A 11 18.58 4.32 -6.83
CA ASP A 11 18.98 5.39 -5.94
C ASP A 11 18.18 6.66 -6.34
N LEU A 12 17.81 7.52 -5.39
CA LEU A 12 17.03 8.73 -5.70
C LEU A 12 17.75 9.61 -6.73
N SER A 13 19.09 9.55 -6.72
CA SER A 13 20.01 10.16 -7.68
C SER A 13 19.87 9.63 -9.12
N GLU A 14 19.38 8.39 -9.31
CA GLU A 14 19.15 7.78 -10.62
C GLU A 14 17.76 8.11 -11.20
N LEU A 15 16.85 8.67 -10.39
CA LEU A 15 15.59 9.19 -10.89
C LEU A 15 15.85 10.56 -11.55
N ARG A 16 15.84 10.58 -12.88
CA ARG A 16 15.79 11.84 -13.64
C ARG A 16 14.45 12.54 -13.36
N LEU A 17 14.43 13.41 -12.35
CA LEU A 17 13.28 14.24 -12.02
C LEU A 17 13.32 15.52 -12.88
N LYS A 18 12.24 15.78 -13.61
CA LYS A 18 11.99 17.07 -14.24
C LYS A 18 10.91 17.78 -13.43
N ASN A 19 11.21 18.98 -12.95
CA ASN A 19 10.24 19.83 -12.26
C ASN A 19 9.59 20.77 -13.28
N VAL A 20 8.27 20.90 -13.20
CA VAL A 20 7.48 21.83 -14.01
C VAL A 20 6.81 22.79 -13.03
N MET A 21 7.03 24.09 -13.21
CA MET A 21 6.31 25.12 -12.45
C MET A 21 5.05 25.52 -13.21
N VAL A 22 3.94 25.61 -12.49
CA VAL A 22 2.62 25.99 -13.03
C VAL A 22 2.07 27.09 -12.13
N THR A 23 1.53 28.14 -12.75
CA THR A 23 0.86 29.26 -12.10
C THR A 23 -0.63 29.19 -12.38
N PHE A 24 -1.44 29.47 -11.37
CA PHE A 24 -2.89 29.48 -11.45
C PHE A 24 -3.41 30.87 -11.08
N SER A 25 -4.54 31.27 -11.67
CA SER A 25 -5.39 32.29 -11.08
C SER A 25 -6.02 31.78 -9.78
N LEU A 26 -6.64 32.68 -9.00
CA LEU A 26 -7.34 32.27 -7.78
C LEU A 26 -8.51 31.30 -8.09
N GLU A 27 -9.29 31.61 -9.13
CA GLU A 27 -10.43 30.79 -9.56
C GLU A 27 -9.98 29.40 -10.04
N GLU A 28 -8.90 29.34 -10.81
CA GLU A 28 -8.33 28.06 -11.27
C GLU A 28 -7.80 27.23 -10.10
N TRP A 29 -7.23 27.88 -9.10
CA TRP A 29 -6.75 27.22 -7.89
C TRP A 29 -7.89 26.62 -7.06
N GLU A 30 -8.98 27.38 -6.86
CA GLU A 30 -10.17 26.90 -6.15
C GLU A 30 -10.80 25.70 -6.88
N SER A 31 -10.97 25.80 -8.20
CA SER A 31 -11.47 24.69 -9.02
C SER A 31 -10.57 23.45 -8.96
N LEU A 32 -9.24 23.63 -8.92
CA LEU A 32 -8.30 22.54 -8.74
C LEU A 32 -8.49 21.85 -7.38
N GLN A 33 -8.72 22.62 -6.31
CA GLN A 33 -8.94 22.08 -4.97
C GLN A 33 -10.24 21.26 -4.88
N GLU A 34 -11.33 21.74 -5.49
CA GLU A 34 -12.61 21.00 -5.53
C GLU A 34 -12.48 19.67 -6.29
N ASN A 35 -11.79 19.71 -7.44
CA ASN A 35 -11.52 18.51 -8.24
C ASN A 35 -10.62 17.52 -7.48
N MET A 36 -9.64 18.01 -6.73
CA MET A 36 -8.81 17.19 -5.87
C MET A 36 -9.61 16.54 -4.74
N GLN A 37 -10.47 17.29 -4.06
CA GLN A 37 -11.31 16.79 -2.97
C GLN A 37 -12.29 15.71 -3.46
N SER A 38 -13.00 15.98 -4.55
CA SER A 38 -13.97 15.03 -5.14
C SER A 38 -13.33 13.74 -5.62
N THR A 39 -12.06 13.76 -6.02
CA THR A 39 -11.30 12.57 -6.45
C THR A 39 -10.45 11.95 -5.34
N GLY A 40 -10.39 12.59 -4.17
CA GLY A 40 -9.70 12.16 -2.96
C GLY A 40 -8.20 12.48 -2.92
N TYR A 41 -7.65 13.28 -3.83
CA TYR A 41 -6.22 13.59 -3.86
C TYR A 41 -5.85 14.74 -2.91
N ASP A 42 -4.80 14.55 -2.10
CA ASP A 42 -4.35 15.58 -1.13
C ASP A 42 -3.19 16.43 -1.65
N SER A 43 -2.70 16.18 -2.87
CA SER A 43 -1.56 16.86 -3.46
C SER A 43 -1.83 17.27 -4.91
N ALA A 44 -1.76 18.57 -5.19
CA ALA A 44 -1.93 19.14 -6.53
C ALA A 44 -0.94 18.54 -7.53
N ALA A 45 0.33 18.38 -7.14
CA ALA A 45 1.34 17.78 -8.01
C ALA A 45 1.02 16.33 -8.39
N VAL A 46 0.45 15.54 -7.45
CA VAL A 46 0.04 14.16 -7.73
C VAL A 46 -1.20 14.15 -8.62
N PHE A 47 -2.20 14.98 -8.30
CA PHE A 47 -3.42 15.10 -9.09
C PHE A 47 -3.14 15.52 -10.54
N LEU A 48 -2.34 16.57 -10.75
CA LEU A 48 -1.95 17.06 -12.08
C LEU A 48 -1.14 16.02 -12.86
N ARG A 49 -0.26 15.28 -12.19
CA ARG A 49 0.48 14.19 -12.84
C ARG A 49 -0.45 13.08 -13.30
N VAL A 50 -1.44 12.71 -12.49
CA VAL A 50 -2.34 11.60 -12.81
C VAL A 50 -3.35 12.02 -13.89
N SER A 51 -3.92 13.22 -13.78
CA SER A 51 -4.86 13.79 -14.77
C SER A 51 -4.18 14.08 -16.10
N GLY A 52 -2.96 14.61 -16.10
CA GLY A 52 -2.23 14.90 -17.34
C GLY A 52 -1.75 13.67 -18.11
N LEU A 53 -1.66 12.49 -17.45
CA LEU A 53 -1.18 11.24 -18.07
C LEU A 53 -2.30 10.25 -18.40
N ARG A 54 -3.55 10.54 -18.03
CA ARG A 54 -4.68 9.61 -18.16
C ARG A 54 -5.92 10.31 -18.68
N SER A 55 -6.71 9.61 -19.49
CA SER A 55 -8.00 10.11 -19.98
C SER A 55 -9.05 10.28 -18.88
N GLN A 56 -8.92 9.57 -17.76
CA GLN A 56 -9.78 9.67 -16.59
C GLN A 56 -8.93 9.61 -15.32
N VAL A 57 -9.23 10.49 -14.35
CA VAL A 57 -8.59 10.48 -13.04
C VAL A 57 -9.17 9.30 -12.24
N PRO A 58 -8.37 8.28 -11.91
CA PRO A 58 -8.84 7.17 -11.08
C PRO A 58 -9.10 7.67 -9.66
N ALA A 59 -10.16 7.17 -9.02
CA ALA A 59 -10.42 7.45 -7.61
C ALA A 59 -9.21 7.03 -6.77
N LYS A 60 -8.89 7.80 -5.72
CA LYS A 60 -7.83 7.43 -4.77
C LYS A 60 -8.13 6.06 -4.20
N VAL A 61 -7.30 5.07 -4.55
CA VAL A 61 -7.27 3.80 -3.84
C VAL A 61 -6.67 4.07 -2.47
N PHE A 62 -7.52 4.36 -1.49
CA PHE A 62 -7.13 4.40 -0.08
C PHE A 62 -6.71 3.00 0.31
N VAL A 63 -5.41 2.72 0.22
CA VAL A 63 -4.80 1.62 0.94
C VAL A 63 -4.71 2.11 2.37
N PRO A 64 -5.52 1.59 3.32
CA PRO A 64 -5.38 1.96 4.71
C PRO A 64 -3.92 1.73 5.12
N PRO A 65 -3.37 2.50 6.06
CA PRO A 65 -2.13 2.11 6.70
C PRO A 65 -2.36 0.73 7.31
N ILE A 66 -2.00 -0.32 6.58
CA ILE A 66 -2.11 -1.69 7.09
C ILE A 66 -1.25 -1.68 8.32
N ASN A 67 -1.88 -2.00 9.45
CA ASN A 67 -1.34 -1.88 10.79
C ASN A 67 0.08 -2.45 10.81
N ARG A 68 1.09 -1.56 10.71
CA ARG A 68 2.47 -1.90 10.34
C ARG A 68 3.08 -2.85 11.37
N GLU A 69 2.62 -2.75 12.60
CA GLU A 69 2.94 -3.63 13.72
C GLU A 69 2.48 -5.07 13.46
N HIS A 70 1.26 -5.27 12.94
CA HIS A 70 0.73 -6.60 12.63
C HIS A 70 1.48 -7.25 11.45
N GLN A 71 1.84 -6.48 10.42
CA GLN A 71 2.69 -6.98 9.33
C GLN A 71 4.08 -7.37 9.82
N ASN A 72 4.70 -6.52 10.64
CA ASN A 72 6.01 -6.81 11.23
C ASN A 72 5.95 -8.07 12.11
N ALA A 73 4.88 -8.23 12.90
CA ALA A 73 4.66 -9.42 13.72
C ALA A 73 4.55 -10.69 12.85
N MET A 74 3.75 -10.67 11.77
CA MET A 74 3.65 -11.81 10.85
C MET A 74 4.97 -12.14 10.17
N ILE A 75 5.70 -11.13 9.70
CA ILE A 75 7.02 -11.31 9.08
C ILE A 75 7.97 -11.99 10.07
N ASN A 76 7.96 -11.55 11.34
CA ASN A 76 8.76 -12.17 12.38
C ASN A 76 8.36 -13.63 12.61
N CYS A 77 7.07 -13.96 12.71
CA CYS A 77 6.59 -15.34 12.86
C CYS A 77 7.08 -16.24 11.70
N VAL A 78 6.94 -15.79 10.45
CA VAL A 78 7.39 -16.54 9.27
C VAL A 78 8.91 -16.73 9.28
N ASN A 79 9.67 -15.69 9.67
CA ASN A 79 11.12 -15.78 9.75
C ASN A 79 11.60 -16.76 10.83
N TYR A 80 10.93 -16.80 11.99
CA TYR A 80 11.22 -17.80 13.02
C TYR A 80 10.90 -19.22 12.56
N LEU A 81 9.78 -19.43 11.88
CA LEU A 81 9.42 -20.74 11.33
C LEU A 81 10.43 -21.23 10.29
N LYS A 82 10.96 -20.34 9.44
CA LYS A 82 12.04 -20.69 8.52
C LYS A 82 13.31 -21.12 9.26
N LYS A 83 13.71 -20.40 10.31
CA LYS A 83 14.86 -20.80 11.14
C LYS A 83 14.67 -22.17 11.80
N ILE A 84 13.47 -22.46 12.31
CA ILE A 84 13.12 -23.75 12.91
C ILE A 84 13.12 -24.88 11.85
N LYS A 85 12.68 -24.57 10.62
CA LYS A 85 12.77 -25.50 9.49
C LYS A 85 14.22 -25.84 9.18
N ASP A 86 15.08 -24.82 9.09
CA ASP A 86 16.49 -24.99 8.74
C ASP A 86 17.26 -25.77 9.82
N THR A 87 16.88 -25.62 11.09
CA THR A 87 17.46 -26.38 12.22
C THR A 87 16.85 -27.77 12.41
N LYS A 88 15.87 -28.18 11.60
CA LYS A 88 15.12 -29.45 11.70
C LYS A 88 14.54 -29.73 13.10
N GLN A 89 14.29 -28.69 13.88
CA GLN A 89 13.76 -28.82 15.25
C GLN A 89 12.30 -29.24 15.28
N LEU A 90 11.57 -29.06 14.17
CA LEU A 90 10.16 -29.41 14.03
C LEU A 90 9.91 -30.09 12.68
N SER A 91 8.98 -31.04 12.64
CA SER A 91 8.60 -31.72 11.40
C SER A 91 7.96 -30.74 10.41
N GLU A 92 8.25 -30.91 9.11
CA GLU A 92 7.77 -30.00 8.06
C GLU A 92 6.24 -29.86 8.07
N GLY A 93 5.51 -30.95 8.32
CA GLY A 93 4.05 -30.93 8.39
C GLY A 93 3.50 -30.00 9.50
N LYS A 94 4.17 -29.94 10.66
CA LYS A 94 3.78 -29.02 11.74
C LYS A 94 4.08 -27.56 11.37
N ILE A 95 5.15 -27.32 10.62
CA ILE A 95 5.49 -25.97 10.13
C ILE A 95 4.46 -25.48 9.12
N TYR A 96 4.01 -26.34 8.19
CA TYR A 96 2.96 -25.98 7.24
C TYR A 96 1.62 -25.69 7.92
N ALA A 97 1.23 -26.48 8.93
CA ALA A 97 0.02 -26.22 9.70
C ALA A 97 0.04 -24.83 10.38
N ILE A 98 1.19 -24.40 10.91
CA ILE A 98 1.33 -23.06 11.50
C ILE A 98 1.28 -21.96 10.43
N LEU A 99 1.88 -22.19 9.26
CA LEU A 99 1.81 -21.24 8.14
C LEU A 99 0.39 -21.06 7.61
N ASP A 100 -0.42 -22.12 7.56
CA ASP A 100 -1.82 -22.03 7.16
C ASP A 100 -2.64 -21.19 8.14
N VAL A 101 -2.46 -21.40 9.46
CA VAL A 101 -3.13 -20.57 10.48
C VAL A 101 -2.70 -19.10 10.38
N LEU A 102 -1.41 -18.83 10.14
CA LEU A 102 -0.94 -17.46 9.93
C LEU A 102 -1.54 -16.82 8.67
N ASN A 103 -1.75 -17.60 7.62
CA ASN A 103 -2.39 -17.14 6.39
C ASN A 103 -3.88 -16.81 6.61
N ASP A 104 -4.59 -17.60 7.42
CA ASP A 104 -5.98 -17.32 7.76
C ASP A 104 -6.13 -16.12 8.68
N ILE A 105 -5.21 -15.92 9.63
CA ILE A 105 -5.13 -14.68 10.43
C ILE A 105 -4.87 -13.48 9.52
N ALA A 106 -3.98 -13.60 8.53
CA ALA A 106 -3.70 -12.53 7.59
C ALA A 106 -4.93 -12.16 6.75
N LYS A 107 -5.65 -13.15 6.22
CA LYS A 107 -6.90 -12.95 5.48
C LYS A 107 -7.97 -12.29 6.35
N SER A 108 -8.12 -12.74 7.60
CA SER A 108 -9.05 -12.16 8.56
C SER A 108 -8.72 -10.67 8.77
N LEU A 109 -7.48 -10.34 9.11
CA LEU A 109 -7.05 -8.95 9.32
C LEU A 109 -7.22 -8.07 8.07
N THR A 110 -7.06 -8.61 6.87
CA THR A 110 -7.36 -7.86 5.63
C THR A 110 -8.86 -7.66 5.41
N ASN A 111 -9.70 -8.63 5.79
CA ASN A 111 -11.15 -8.56 5.63
C ASN A 111 -11.83 -7.70 6.71
N THR A 112 -11.37 -7.71 7.96
CA THR A 112 -11.93 -6.86 9.04
C THR A 112 -11.70 -5.37 8.76
N ASN A 113 -10.56 -5.03 8.14
CA ASN A 113 -10.27 -3.66 7.71
C ASN A 113 -11.18 -3.20 6.54
N PHE A 114 -11.75 -4.12 5.76
CA PHE A 114 -12.73 -3.82 4.72
C PHE A 114 -14.13 -3.58 5.31
N GLN A 115 -14.55 -4.37 6.31
CA GLN A 115 -15.88 -4.28 6.95
C GLN A 115 -16.02 -3.06 7.88
N ASN A 116 -14.98 -2.72 8.65
CA ASN A 116 -15.01 -1.52 9.51
C ASN A 116 -15.10 -0.21 8.73
N LYS A 117 -14.74 -0.21 7.44
CA LYS A 117 -14.88 0.97 6.56
C LYS A 117 -16.35 1.20 6.16
N ASN A 118 -17.10 0.13 5.91
CA ASN A 118 -18.50 0.19 5.52
C ASN A 118 -19.43 0.59 6.67
N ASN A 119 -19.07 0.28 7.92
CA ASN A 119 -19.91 0.59 9.09
C ASN A 119 -19.79 2.04 9.58
N ASN A 120 -18.72 2.77 9.22
CA ASN A 120 -18.53 4.17 9.61
C ASN A 120 -19.10 5.19 8.61
N GLU A 121 -19.53 4.76 7.42
CA GLU A 121 -20.20 5.64 6.45
C GLU A 121 -21.74 5.70 6.67
N GLY A 122 -22.28 4.86 7.57
CA GLY A 122 -23.72 4.81 7.89
C GLY A 122 -24.13 5.40 9.25
N ALA A 123 -23.23 6.10 9.95
CA ALA A 123 -23.47 6.62 11.31
C ALA A 123 -23.47 8.16 11.39
N SER A 124 -23.77 8.84 10.29
CA SER A 124 -23.96 10.28 10.22
C SER A 124 -25.28 10.59 9.50
N GLU A 125 -26.40 10.36 10.17
CA GLU A 125 -27.70 11.00 9.89
C GLU A 125 -28.06 11.92 11.06
#